data_AF-A0A1H6XC39-F1
#
_entry.id   AF-A0A1H6XC39-F1
#
_cell.length_a   1.000
_cell.length_b   1.000
_cell.length_c   1.000
_cell.angle_alpha   90.00
_cell.angle_beta   90.00
_cell.angle_gamma   90.00
#
_symmetry.space_group_name_H-M   'P 1'
#
loop_
_entity.id
_entity.type
_entity.pdbx_description
1 polymer ?
#
loop_
_entity_poly.entity_id
_entity_poly.type
_entity_poly.pdbx_seq_one_letter_code
_entity_poly.pdbx_strand_id
1 'polypeptide(L)'
;MLLERAGAQDTGISQLVSQLAGDAKEAAQAEVALVKARAGFAVTRYKWAAVYFGAAGVLAFAGLIALLVGLIMSLATLIGPGWATLAVVLGVFGIAGVLGLLGKAQLARKVRS
;
A
#
# COMPACT_ATOMS: atom_id res chain seq x y z
N MET A 1 -21.52 -3.88 65.35
CA MET A 1 -22.32 -4.00 64.10
C MET A 1 -21.93 -3.00 63.00
N LEU A 2 -21.55 -1.74 63.26
CA LEU A 2 -21.20 -0.78 62.19
C LEU A 2 -19.84 -1.06 61.50
N LEU A 3 -18.86 -1.64 62.19
CA LEU A 3 -17.55 -1.98 61.60
C LEU A 3 -17.59 -3.18 60.64
N GLU A 4 -18.53 -4.11 60.83
CA GLU A 4 -18.71 -5.30 59.98
C GLU A 4 -19.33 -4.95 58.62
N ARG A 5 -20.15 -3.88 58.58
CA ARG A 5 -20.78 -3.34 57.36
C ARG A 5 -19.78 -2.59 56.46
N ALA A 6 -18.71 -2.03 57.02
CA ALA A 6 -17.66 -1.34 56.26
C ALA A 6 -16.78 -2.36 55.52
N GLY A 7 -16.27 -3.38 56.23
CA GLY A 7 -15.46 -4.44 55.62
C GLY A 7 -16.19 -5.25 54.54
N ALA A 8 -17.50 -5.48 54.69
CA ALA A 8 -18.31 -6.17 53.68
C ALA A 8 -18.55 -5.32 52.41
N GLN A 9 -18.69 -3.99 52.53
CA GLN A 9 -18.86 -3.08 51.39
C GLN A 9 -17.55 -2.89 50.62
N ASP A 10 -16.43 -2.73 51.31
CA ASP A 10 -15.11 -2.61 50.67
C ASP A 10 -14.75 -3.89 49.91
N THR A 11 -15.11 -5.05 50.44
CA THR A 11 -14.96 -6.35 49.75
C THR A 11 -15.82 -6.41 48.48
N GLY A 12 -17.06 -5.92 48.54
CA GLY A 12 -17.97 -5.87 47.39
C GLY A 12 -17.47 -4.92 46.28
N ILE A 13 -16.98 -3.73 46.63
CA ILE A 13 -16.41 -2.77 45.66
C ILE A 13 -15.13 -3.33 45.04
N SER A 14 -14.24 -3.94 45.83
CA SER A 14 -13.03 -4.61 45.33
C SER A 14 -13.37 -5.72 44.32
N GLN A 15 -14.42 -6.49 44.59
CA GLN A 15 -14.87 -7.57 43.72
C GLN A 15 -15.51 -7.06 42.42
N LEU A 16 -16.24 -5.94 42.45
CA LEU A 16 -16.78 -5.28 41.24
C LEU A 16 -15.66 -4.70 40.37
N VAL A 17 -14.64 -4.08 40.98
CA VAL A 17 -13.47 -3.57 40.26
C VAL A 17 -12.67 -4.71 39.63
N SER A 18 -12.51 -5.83 40.34
CA SER A 18 -11.85 -7.02 39.79
C SER A 18 -12.64 -7.64 38.62
N GLN A 19 -13.97 -7.66 38.69
CA GLN A 19 -14.81 -8.16 37.59
C GLN A 19 -14.74 -7.22 36.37
N LEU A 20 -14.86 -5.90 36.58
CA LEU A 20 -14.77 -4.93 35.50
C LEU A 20 -13.39 -4.91 34.83
N ALA A 21 -12.32 -5.11 35.61
CA ALA A 21 -10.97 -5.29 35.08
C ALA A 21 -10.84 -6.58 34.26
N GLY A 22 -11.50 -7.65 34.69
CA GLY A 22 -11.62 -8.90 33.93
C GLY A 22 -12.35 -8.69 32.60
N ASP A 23 -13.53 -8.08 32.64
CA ASP A 23 -14.38 -7.82 31.47
C ASP A 23 -13.69 -6.87 30.47
N ALA A 24 -13.00 -5.84 30.95
CA ALA A 24 -12.22 -4.94 30.11
C ALA A 24 -11.05 -5.67 29.42
N LYS A 25 -10.41 -6.61 30.11
CA LYS A 25 -9.35 -7.46 29.55
C LYS A 25 -9.89 -8.45 28.53
N GLU A 26 -11.07 -9.00 28.75
CA GLU A 26 -11.78 -9.88 27.81
C GLU A 26 -12.14 -9.11 26.52
N ALA A 27 -12.71 -7.91 26.68
CA ALA A 27 -13.06 -7.02 25.57
C ALA A 27 -11.83 -6.59 24.76
N ALA A 28 -10.73 -6.22 25.43
CA ALA A 28 -9.47 -5.88 24.76
C ALA A 28 -8.91 -7.08 23.96
N GLN A 29 -9.00 -8.30 24.49
CA GLN A 29 -8.57 -9.50 23.77
C GLN A 29 -9.44 -9.78 22.54
N ALA A 30 -10.75 -9.55 22.64
CA ALA A 30 -11.67 -9.69 21.52
C ALA A 30 -11.37 -8.69 20.39
N GLU A 31 -11.10 -7.42 20.71
CA GLU A 31 -10.70 -6.42 19.72
C GLU A 31 -9.38 -6.76 19.04
N VAL A 32 -8.38 -7.22 19.80
CA VAL A 32 -7.10 -7.68 19.24
C VAL A 32 -7.30 -8.86 18.29
N ALA A 33 -8.15 -9.82 18.65
CA ALA A 33 -8.49 -10.95 17.80
C ALA A 33 -9.20 -10.51 16.51
N LEU A 34 -10.11 -9.54 16.61
CA LEU A 34 -10.87 -9.00 15.49
C LEU A 34 -9.98 -8.20 14.52
N VAL A 35 -9.07 -7.38 15.06
CA VAL A 35 -8.05 -6.67 14.28
C VAL A 35 -7.12 -7.66 13.57
N LYS A 36 -6.66 -8.69 14.27
CA LYS A 36 -5.81 -9.75 13.70
C LYS A 36 -6.52 -10.50 12.58
N ALA A 37 -7.81 -10.81 12.74
CA ALA A 37 -8.60 -11.43 11.70
C ALA A 37 -8.75 -10.52 10.47
N ARG A 38 -9.13 -9.25 10.65
CA ARG A 38 -9.21 -8.27 9.55
C ARG A 38 -7.89 -8.11 8.81
N ALA A 39 -6.78 -8.04 9.54
CA ALA A 39 -5.44 -7.97 8.96
C ALA A 39 -5.12 -9.21 8.11
N GLY A 40 -5.40 -10.42 8.61
CA GLY A 40 -5.20 -11.67 7.88
C GLY A 40 -6.05 -11.78 6.60
N PHE A 41 -7.33 -11.41 6.67
CA PHE A 41 -8.22 -11.42 5.50
C PHE A 41 -7.80 -10.40 4.44
N ALA A 42 -7.37 -9.20 4.83
CA ALA A 42 -6.85 -8.21 3.91
C ALA A 42 -5.59 -8.73 3.19
N VAL A 43 -4.60 -9.21 3.94
CA VAL A 43 -3.32 -9.70 3.39
C VAL A 43 -3.55 -10.83 2.38
N THR A 44 -4.42 -11.79 2.69
CA THR A 44 -4.64 -12.96 1.83
C THR A 44 -5.31 -12.58 0.51
N ARG A 45 -6.22 -11.60 0.54
CA ARG A 45 -6.92 -11.10 -0.65
C ARG A 45 -6.01 -10.26 -1.56
N TYR A 46 -5.08 -9.50 -0.99
CA TYR A 46 -4.15 -8.67 -1.75
C TYR A 46 -2.87 -9.39 -2.19
N LYS A 47 -2.51 -10.54 -1.59
CA LYS A 47 -1.29 -11.28 -1.96
C LYS A 47 -1.23 -11.59 -3.45
N TRP A 48 -2.29 -12.17 -4.00
CA TRP A 48 -2.34 -12.52 -5.41
C TRP A 48 -2.40 -11.29 -6.31
N ALA A 49 -3.14 -10.24 -5.90
CA ALA A 49 -3.17 -8.98 -6.63
C ALA A 49 -1.78 -8.33 -6.71
N ALA A 50 -1.00 -8.35 -5.63
CA ALA A 50 0.37 -7.84 -5.61
C ALA A 50 1.31 -8.67 -6.50
N VAL A 51 1.18 -10.00 -6.50
CA VAL A 51 1.97 -10.88 -7.37
C VAL A 51 1.64 -10.63 -8.85
N TYR A 52 0.35 -10.62 -9.21
CA TYR A 52 -0.06 -10.34 -10.60
C TYR A 52 0.34 -8.94 -11.05
N PHE A 53 0.21 -7.93 -10.18
CA PHE A 53 0.64 -6.57 -10.48
C PHE A 53 2.16 -6.46 -10.66
N GLY A 54 2.93 -7.14 -9.79
CA GLY A 54 4.38 -7.23 -9.93
C GLY A 54 4.79 -7.92 -11.24
N ALA A 55 4.20 -9.08 -11.55
CA ALA A 55 4.46 -9.80 -12.79
C ALA A 55 4.08 -8.99 -14.03
N ALA A 56 2.90 -8.34 -14.01
CA ALA A 56 2.46 -7.46 -15.08
C ALA A 56 3.40 -6.27 -15.26
N GLY A 57 3.88 -5.66 -14.17
CA GLY A 57 4.86 -4.57 -14.23
C GLY A 57 6.19 -5.00 -14.86
N VAL A 58 6.71 -6.17 -14.46
CA VAL A 58 7.93 -6.74 -15.05
C VAL A 58 7.74 -7.04 -16.54
N LEU A 59 6.63 -7.68 -16.92
CA LEU A 59 6.33 -7.99 -18.32
C LEU A 59 6.13 -6.73 -19.16
N ALA A 60 5.42 -5.73 -18.63
CA ALA A 60 5.24 -4.45 -19.31
C ALA A 60 6.58 -3.73 -19.52
N PHE A 61 7.47 -3.77 -18.52
CA PHE A 61 8.80 -3.18 -18.64
C PHE A 61 9.67 -3.92 -19.66
N ALA A 62 9.68 -5.26 -19.63
CA ALA A 62 10.38 -6.07 -20.62
C ALA A 62 9.85 -5.83 -22.04
N GLY A 63 8.52 -5.76 -22.21
CA GLY A 63 7.87 -5.44 -23.47
C GLY A 63 8.22 -4.05 -23.97
N LEU A 64 8.27 -3.04 -23.08
CA LEU A 64 8.71 -1.70 -23.43
C LEU A 64 10.15 -1.70 -23.95
N ILE A 65 11.08 -2.37 -23.27
CA ILE A 65 12.47 -2.49 -23.74
C ILE A 65 12.51 -3.16 -25.12
N ALA A 66 11.82 -4.28 -25.30
CA ALA A 66 11.77 -4.98 -26.58
C ALA A 66 11.19 -4.10 -27.70
N LEU A 67 10.16 -3.31 -27.41
CA LEU A 67 9.55 -2.37 -28.35
C LEU A 67 10.51 -1.24 -28.72
N LEU A 68 11.26 -0.70 -27.76
CA LEU A 68 12.28 0.31 -28.02
C LEU A 68 13.43 -0.25 -28.87
N VAL A 69 13.91 -1.45 -28.57
CA VAL A 69 14.94 -2.14 -29.37
C VAL A 69 14.44 -2.39 -30.79
N GLY A 70 13.22 -2.91 -30.95
CA GLY A 70 12.61 -3.13 -32.26
C GLY A 70 12.45 -1.83 -33.06
N LEU A 71 12.03 -0.75 -32.39
CA LEU A 71 11.91 0.57 -33.00
C LEU A 71 13.27 1.10 -33.46
N ILE A 72 14.31 0.98 -32.63
CA ILE A 72 15.68 1.35 -32.98
C ILE A 72 16.16 0.56 -34.19
N MET A 73 15.97 -0.77 -34.20
CA MET A 73 16.38 -1.62 -35.32
C MET A 73 15.66 -1.25 -36.62
N SER A 74 14.35 -0.99 -36.54
CA SER A 74 13.56 -0.53 -37.68
C SER A 74 14.08 0.80 -38.22
N LEU A 75 14.25 1.81 -37.37
CA LEU A 75 14.77 3.13 -37.77
C LEU A 75 16.23 3.08 -38.24
N ALA A 76 17.04 2.19 -37.66
CA ALA A 76 18.44 2.03 -38.03
C ALA A 76 18.60 1.65 -39.51
N THR A 77 17.62 0.95 -40.11
CA THR A 77 17.63 0.63 -41.54
C THR A 77 17.43 1.87 -42.44
N LEU A 78 16.82 2.94 -41.92
CA LEU A 78 16.52 4.15 -42.69
C LEU A 78 17.58 5.24 -42.50
N ILE A 79 17.99 5.50 -41.26
CA ILE A 79 18.84 6.66 -40.90
C ILE A 79 20.17 6.27 -40.24
N GLY A 80 20.45 4.97 -40.15
CA GLY A 80 21.62 4.41 -39.51
C GLY A 80 21.48 4.24 -37.98
N PRO A 81 22.27 3.36 -37.36
CA PRO A 81 22.08 2.96 -35.95
C PRO A 81 22.26 4.10 -34.94
N GLY A 82 23.22 5.01 -35.20
CA GLY A 82 23.51 6.13 -34.31
C GLY A 82 22.36 7.14 -34.22
N TRP A 83 21.82 7.54 -35.37
CA TRP A 83 20.71 8.51 -35.41
C TRP A 83 19.39 7.88 -34.95
N ALA A 84 19.19 6.59 -35.22
CA ALA A 84 18.02 5.86 -34.73
C ALA A 84 17.95 5.81 -33.20
N THR A 85 19.05 5.44 -32.53
CA THR A 85 19.09 5.40 -31.07
C THR A 85 18.85 6.79 -30.47
N LEU A 86 19.50 7.82 -31.02
CA LEU A 86 19.37 9.19 -30.54
C LEU A 86 17.92 9.71 -30.69
N ALA A 87 17.28 9.47 -31.83
CA ALA A 87 15.90 9.86 -32.07
C ALA A 87 14.92 9.16 -31.11
N VAL A 88 15.06 7.84 -30.91
CA VAL A 88 14.19 7.08 -30.00
C VAL A 88 14.38 7.53 -28.56
N VAL A 89 15.63 7.72 -28.11
CA VAL A 89 15.93 8.19 -26.75
C VAL A 89 15.30 9.56 -26.51
N LEU A 90 15.54 10.53 -27.41
CA LEU A 90 14.95 11.87 -27.26
C LEU A 90 13.42 11.84 -27.26
N GLY A 91 12.81 11.00 -28.10
CA GLY A 91 11.35 10.82 -28.12
C GLY A 91 10.82 10.28 -26.79
N VAL A 92 11.43 9.24 -26.24
CA VAL A 92 11.03 8.65 -24.94
C VAL A 92 11.21 9.65 -23.80
N PHE A 93 12.34 10.33 -23.75
CA PHE A 93 12.59 11.36 -22.72
C PHE A 93 11.63 12.54 -22.84
N GLY A 94 11.26 12.95 -24.05
CA GLY A 94 10.25 13.98 -24.28
C GLY A 94 8.90 13.56 -23.70
N ILE A 95 8.44 12.35 -24.00
CA ILE A 95 7.19 11.80 -23.47
C ILE A 95 7.24 11.69 -21.93
N ALA A 96 8.33 11.16 -21.39
CA ALA A 96 8.53 11.04 -19.94
C ALA A 96 8.52 12.41 -19.24
N GLY A 97 9.17 13.41 -19.84
CA GLY A 97 9.16 14.79 -19.36
C GLY A 97 7.74 15.34 -19.29
N VAL A 98 6.96 15.23 -20.37
CA VAL A 98 5.56 15.69 -20.40
C VAL A 98 4.71 14.98 -19.34
N LEU A 99 4.81 13.65 -19.23
CA LEU A 99 4.10 12.88 -18.21
C LEU A 99 4.47 13.32 -16.79
N GLY A 100 5.75 13.57 -16.53
CA GLY A 100 6.21 14.10 -15.24
C GLY A 100 5.65 15.48 -14.94
N LEU A 101 5.58 16.36 -15.95
CA LEU A 101 4.99 17.70 -15.83
C LEU A 101 3.47 17.66 -15.58
N LEU A 102 2.76 16.70 -16.16
CA LEU A 102 1.33 16.47 -15.90
C LEU A 102 1.12 15.88 -14.50
N GLY A 103 1.97 14.95 -14.09
CA GLY A 103 1.95 14.37 -12.74
C GLY A 103 2.09 15.43 -11.66
N LYS A 104 3.12 16.30 -11.75
CA LYS A 104 3.29 17.41 -10.80
C LYS A 104 2.09 18.35 -10.78
N ALA A 105 1.42 18.57 -11.92
CA ALA A 105 0.28 19.47 -11.99
C ALA A 105 -0.93 18.90 -11.24
N GLN A 106 -1.12 17.57 -11.26
CA GLN A 106 -2.18 16.91 -10.50
C GLN A 106 -1.91 16.91 -8.99
N LEU A 107 -0.67 16.66 -8.59
CA LEU A 107 -0.24 16.73 -7.19
C LEU A 107 -0.40 18.16 -6.62
N ALA A 108 0.05 19.17 -7.36
CA ALA A 108 -0.07 20.57 -6.95
C ALA A 108 -1.54 21.05 -6.85
N ARG A 109 -2.44 20.49 -7.68
CA ARG A 109 -3.88 20.79 -7.61
C ARG A 109 -4.52 20.23 -6.35
N LYS A 110 -4.13 19.02 -5.93
CA LYS A 110 -4.73 18.34 -4.78
C LYS A 110 -4.27 18.90 -3.42
N VAL A 111 -3.11 19.55 -3.37
CA VAL A 111 -2.62 20.24 -2.15
C VAL A 111 -3.32 21.60 -1.94
N ARG A 112 -3.98 22.13 -2.98
CA ARG A 112 -4.65 23.45 -2.94
C ARG A 112 -6.18 23.36 -2.72
N SER A 113 -6.74 22.16 -2.58
CA SER A 113 -8.16 21.90 -2.29
C SER A 113 -8.34 21.33 -0.90
#